data_AF-A0A914WWC1-F1
#
_entry.id   AF-A0A914WWC1-F1
#
_cell.length_a   1.000
_cell.length_b   1.000
_cell.length_c   1.000
_cell.angle_alpha   90.00
_cell.angle_beta   90.00
_cell.angle_gamma   90.00
#
_symmetry.space_group_name_H-M   'P 1'
#
loop_
_entity.id
_entity.type
_entity.pdbx_description
1 polymer ?
#
loop_
_entity_poly.entity_id
_entity_poly.type
_entity_poly.pdbx_seq_one_letter_code
_entity_poly.pdbx_strand_id
1 'polypeptide(L)'
;MSETLETSARSLRSTRAAMRESTLNESGDSGGLKAIRTKKSADDRRTSRQLSVRDEKVGNFPVRMLVMLVKLAKLIEMKRGLTRQLAELNAEAERMNLLTDRYPYAFQEKYAQVVVDLETLNKQMSAYLTGINEYNAMLLPHLSEVTVTARPEALRKLCHTHAVQIVKHCNQGLNVQSRKSFELITSLTALLLQVRSLGQQRCTAFDLHTLSESLSEIRMQIAPKNAASFQDNVEIHMKQIHNMMLQSGASS
;
A
#
# COMPACT_ATOMS: atom_id res chain seq x y z
N MET A 1 -15.75 7.68 0.81
CA MET A 1 -15.40 6.70 1.87
C MET A 1 -14.05 7.01 2.53
N SER A 2 -13.08 7.62 1.85
CA SER A 2 -11.77 7.97 2.45
C SER A 2 -11.81 9.19 3.39
N GLU A 3 -12.65 10.19 3.10
CA GLU A 3 -12.72 11.42 3.92
C GLU A 3 -13.30 11.19 5.32
N THR A 4 -14.23 10.23 5.46
CA THR A 4 -14.85 9.84 6.73
C THR A 4 -13.85 9.14 7.66
N LEU A 5 -12.88 8.40 7.09
CA LEU A 5 -11.81 7.74 7.83
C LEU A 5 -10.73 8.74 8.28
N GLU A 6 -10.43 9.75 7.45
CA GLU A 6 -9.48 10.80 7.83
C GLU A 6 -10.01 11.74 8.92
N THR A 7 -11.29 12.12 8.85
CA THR A 7 -11.92 12.94 9.90
C THR A 7 -11.98 12.19 11.22
N SER A 8 -12.30 10.89 11.20
CA SER A 8 -12.25 10.04 12.39
C SER A 8 -10.81 9.91 12.93
N ALA A 9 -9.79 9.78 12.06
CA ALA A 9 -8.39 9.73 12.48
C ALA A 9 -7.83 11.06 13.01
N ARG A 10 -8.39 12.21 12.61
CA ARG A 10 -8.04 13.53 13.15
C ARG A 10 -8.70 13.78 14.51
N SER A 11 -9.97 13.41 14.64
CA SER A 11 -10.71 13.45 15.92
C SER A 11 -10.03 12.56 16.96
N LEU A 12 -9.68 11.30 16.61
CA LEU A 12 -8.94 10.38 17.48
C LEU A 12 -7.58 10.91 17.93
N ARG A 13 -6.87 11.66 17.07
CA ARG A 13 -5.58 12.29 17.43
C ARG A 13 -5.76 13.46 18.39
N SER A 14 -6.81 14.24 18.20
CA SER A 14 -7.16 15.36 19.09
C SER A 14 -7.61 14.85 20.47
N THR A 15 -8.47 13.83 20.52
CA THR A 15 -8.92 13.21 21.78
C THR A 15 -7.78 12.49 22.51
N ARG A 16 -6.88 11.81 21.78
CA ARG A 16 -5.70 11.17 22.37
C ARG A 16 -4.68 12.18 22.90
N ALA A 17 -4.56 13.36 22.28
CA ALA A 17 -3.71 14.44 22.78
C ALA A 17 -4.26 15.03 24.08
N ALA A 18 -5.58 15.30 24.13
CA ALA A 18 -6.26 15.80 25.33
C ALA A 18 -6.18 14.82 26.52
N MET A 19 -6.24 13.51 26.26
CA MET A 19 -6.08 12.49 27.31
C MET A 19 -4.62 12.31 27.78
N ARG A 20 -3.62 12.67 26.96
CA ARG A 20 -2.20 12.53 27.31
C ARG A 20 -1.72 13.68 28.19
N GLU A 21 -2.22 14.89 27.98
CA GLU A 21 -1.88 16.08 28.79
C GLU A 21 -2.40 15.98 30.23
N SER A 22 -3.42 15.16 30.48
CA SER A 22 -3.95 14.91 31.84
C SER A 22 -3.15 13.86 32.64
N THR A 23 -2.19 13.16 32.01
CA THR A 23 -1.40 12.07 32.64
C THR A 23 0.07 12.40 32.91
N LEU A 24 0.55 13.61 32.58
CA LEU A 24 1.97 13.96 32.65
C LEU A 24 2.39 14.78 33.88
N ASN A 25 1.50 14.90 34.88
CA ASN A 25 1.83 15.63 36.11
C ASN A 25 1.93 14.68 37.30
N GLU A 26 2.82 13.68 37.21
CA GLU A 26 3.41 13.01 38.38
C GLU A 26 4.63 12.14 37.98
N SER A 27 5.73 12.34 38.71
CA SER A 27 6.94 11.49 38.82
C SER A 27 7.91 11.51 37.62
N GLY A 28 9.20 11.85 37.74
CA GLY A 28 10.08 11.86 38.91
C GLY A 28 11.17 10.78 38.80
N ASP A 29 12.28 11.16 38.16
CA ASP A 29 13.66 10.82 38.51
C ASP A 29 14.35 9.47 38.11
N SER A 30 15.63 9.67 37.77
CA SER A 30 16.81 8.78 37.79
C SER A 30 17.08 7.78 36.66
N GLY A 31 17.92 8.25 35.72
CA GLY A 31 18.79 7.41 34.89
C GLY A 31 20.06 6.96 35.61
N GLY A 32 20.79 6.00 35.00
CA GLY A 32 22.11 5.58 35.46
C GLY A 32 22.57 4.26 34.85
N LEU A 33 23.14 4.34 33.64
CA LEU A 33 23.72 3.22 32.90
C LEU A 33 24.92 2.58 33.61
N LYS A 34 25.05 1.25 33.51
CA LYS A 34 26.34 0.55 33.58
C LYS A 34 26.55 -0.31 32.34
N ALA A 35 27.66 -0.03 31.65
CA ALA A 35 28.20 -0.78 30.54
C ALA A 35 28.84 -2.09 31.00
N ILE A 36 28.67 -3.16 30.22
CA ILE A 36 29.60 -4.30 30.21
C ILE A 36 29.96 -4.68 28.78
N ARG A 37 31.26 -4.85 28.60
CA ARG A 37 32.06 -5.01 27.39
C ARG A 37 32.24 -6.49 27.05
N THR A 38 32.40 -6.76 25.75
CA THR A 38 33.09 -7.91 25.09
C THR A 38 32.54 -9.33 25.24
N LYS A 39 32.24 -9.96 24.09
CA LYS A 39 33.15 -10.96 23.47
C LYS A 39 32.73 -11.27 22.02
N LYS A 40 33.71 -11.14 21.13
CA LYS A 40 33.72 -11.52 19.71
C LYS A 40 34.20 -12.97 19.64
N SER A 41 33.44 -13.85 18.99
CA SER A 41 33.90 -14.86 18.01
C SER A 41 32.95 -16.06 17.90
N ALA A 42 32.69 -16.45 16.65
CA ALA A 42 32.33 -17.79 16.17
C ALA A 42 30.94 -18.36 16.51
N ASP A 43 29.94 -18.06 15.67
CA ASP A 43 28.90 -19.05 15.27
C ASP A 43 28.26 -18.68 13.92
N ASP A 44 29.07 -18.64 12.86
CA ASP A 44 28.66 -18.30 11.49
C ASP A 44 28.17 -19.52 10.68
N ARG A 45 27.60 -20.54 11.34
CA ARG A 45 27.11 -21.77 10.66
C ARG A 45 25.88 -22.43 11.31
N ARG A 46 24.92 -21.64 11.80
CA ARG A 46 23.67 -22.19 12.40
C ARG A 46 22.33 -21.58 11.94
N THR A 47 22.30 -20.73 10.92
CA THR A 47 21.05 -20.14 10.39
C THR A 47 20.47 -20.83 9.16
N SER A 48 21.00 -21.98 8.74
CA SER A 48 20.50 -22.74 7.57
C SER A 48 19.96 -24.15 7.92
N ARG A 49 19.57 -24.38 9.18
CA ARG A 49 18.90 -25.65 9.55
C ARG A 49 17.44 -25.41 9.91
N GLN A 50 16.58 -26.00 9.08
CA GLN A 50 15.16 -26.30 9.28
C GLN A 50 14.14 -25.18 9.00
N LEU A 51 13.94 -24.90 7.70
CA LEU A 51 12.59 -24.69 7.15
C LEU A 51 12.22 -25.76 6.11
N SER A 52 12.87 -26.92 6.16
CA SER A 52 12.41 -28.13 5.48
C SER A 52 11.47 -28.90 6.41
N VAL A 53 10.36 -28.26 6.79
CA VAL A 53 9.15 -29.01 7.14
C VAL A 53 8.47 -29.17 5.80
N ARG A 54 8.29 -30.40 5.33
CA ARG A 54 7.43 -30.70 4.17
C ARG A 54 6.12 -29.95 4.41
N ASP A 55 5.94 -28.80 3.76
CA ASP A 55 4.71 -28.03 3.86
C ASP A 55 3.63 -28.97 3.35
N GLU A 56 2.77 -29.41 4.27
CA GLU A 56 1.53 -30.07 3.90
C GLU A 56 0.82 -29.12 2.93
N LYS A 57 0.42 -29.61 1.76
CA LYS A 57 -0.20 -28.78 0.72
C LYS A 57 -1.63 -29.24 0.49
N VAL A 58 -2.50 -28.28 0.23
CA VAL A 58 -3.85 -28.53 -0.30
C VAL A 58 -3.87 -27.90 -1.70
N GLY A 59 -3.92 -28.75 -2.72
CA GLY A 59 -3.65 -28.34 -4.09
C GLY A 59 -2.23 -27.78 -4.25
N ASN A 60 -2.11 -26.59 -4.86
CA ASN A 60 -0.82 -25.92 -5.07
C ASN A 60 -0.41 -24.99 -3.91
N PHE A 61 -1.18 -24.96 -2.82
CA PHE A 61 -0.98 -24.00 -1.73
C PHE A 61 -0.49 -24.67 -0.43
N PRO A 62 0.49 -24.08 0.28
CA PRO A 62 0.91 -24.53 1.61
C PRO A 62 -0.23 -24.38 2.63
N VAL A 63 -0.54 -25.43 3.37
CA VAL A 63 -1.56 -25.45 4.43
C VAL A 63 -1.32 -24.35 5.45
N ARG A 64 -0.06 -24.07 5.80
CA ARG A 64 0.30 -23.00 6.73
C ARG A 64 -0.16 -21.62 6.26
N MET A 65 -0.06 -21.32 4.95
CA MET A 65 -0.57 -20.07 4.38
C MET A 65 -2.10 -20.02 4.47
N LEU A 66 -2.79 -21.13 4.17
CA LEU A 66 -4.26 -21.20 4.28
C LEU A 66 -4.72 -20.96 5.72
N VAL A 67 -4.03 -21.54 6.71
CA VAL A 67 -4.30 -21.30 8.13
C VAL A 67 -4.10 -19.82 8.47
N MET A 68 -3.04 -19.17 7.97
CA MET A 68 -2.84 -17.73 8.17
C MET A 68 -4.00 -16.90 7.59
N LEU A 69 -4.48 -17.24 6.39
CA LEU A 69 -5.62 -16.55 5.75
C LEU A 69 -6.91 -16.69 6.57
N VAL A 70 -7.21 -17.90 7.08
CA VAL A 70 -8.37 -18.12 7.95
C VAL A 70 -8.26 -17.33 9.25
N LYS A 71 -7.07 -17.32 9.87
CA LYS A 71 -6.82 -16.53 11.08
C LYS A 71 -6.96 -15.04 10.81
N LEU A 72 -6.46 -14.55 9.68
CA LEU A 72 -6.59 -13.15 9.27
C LEU A 72 -8.05 -12.76 9.06
N ALA A 73 -8.86 -13.61 8.43
CA ALA A 73 -10.30 -13.39 8.28
C ALA A 73 -10.99 -13.25 9.65
N LYS A 74 -10.64 -14.10 10.63
CA LYS A 74 -11.15 -13.97 12.00
C LYS A 74 -10.71 -12.67 12.68
N LEU A 75 -9.45 -12.26 12.51
CA LEU A 75 -8.94 -10.99 13.05
C LEU A 75 -9.67 -9.77 12.46
N ILE A 76 -10.04 -9.82 11.17
CA ILE A 76 -10.84 -8.76 10.54
C ILE A 76 -12.20 -8.61 11.22
N GLU A 77 -12.89 -9.71 11.51
CA GLU A 77 -14.18 -9.64 12.20
C GLU A 77 -14.05 -9.14 13.65
N MET A 78 -13.01 -9.56 14.37
CA MET A 78 -12.74 -9.00 15.71
C MET A 78 -12.42 -7.50 15.65
N LYS A 79 -11.66 -7.05 14.64
CA LYS A 79 -11.33 -5.63 14.44
C LYS A 79 -12.58 -4.81 14.19
N ARG A 80 -13.52 -5.33 13.39
CA ARG A 80 -14.82 -4.71 13.17
C ARG A 80 -15.60 -4.59 14.48
N GLY A 81 -15.60 -5.62 15.32
CA GLY A 81 -16.23 -5.60 16.64
C GLY A 81 -15.67 -4.49 17.54
N LEU A 82 -14.35 -4.44 17.73
CA LEU A 82 -13.70 -3.42 18.55
C LEU A 82 -13.88 -2.01 17.97
N THR A 83 -13.89 -1.86 16.65
CA THR A 83 -14.13 -0.56 16.00
C THR A 83 -15.54 -0.06 16.28
N ARG A 84 -16.55 -0.95 16.27
CA ARG A 84 -17.93 -0.59 16.65
C ARG A 84 -18.02 -0.20 18.12
N GLN A 85 -17.41 -0.98 19.02
CA GLN A 85 -17.37 -0.65 20.45
C GLN A 85 -16.70 0.70 20.71
N LEU A 86 -15.60 1.00 20.02
CA LEU A 86 -14.95 2.30 20.14
C LEU A 86 -15.84 3.43 19.62
N ALA A 87 -16.59 3.21 18.54
CA ALA A 87 -17.56 4.19 18.03
C ALA A 87 -18.71 4.43 19.03
N GLU A 88 -19.22 3.39 19.68
CA GLU A 88 -20.23 3.51 20.74
C GLU A 88 -19.68 4.28 21.95
N LEU A 89 -18.45 3.98 22.37
CA LEU A 89 -17.78 4.72 23.45
C LEU A 89 -17.53 6.19 23.08
N ASN A 90 -17.20 6.49 21.81
CA ASN A 90 -17.07 7.87 21.34
C ASN A 90 -18.41 8.61 21.42
N ALA A 91 -19.50 7.98 20.99
CA ALA A 91 -20.83 8.58 21.09
C ALA A 91 -21.24 8.82 22.55
N GLU A 92 -20.91 7.90 23.46
CA GLU A 92 -21.16 8.08 24.89
C GLU A 92 -20.28 9.19 25.50
N ALA A 93 -19.01 9.28 25.09
CA ALA A 93 -18.12 10.37 25.48
C ALA A 93 -18.68 11.74 25.05
N GLU A 94 -19.16 11.85 23.81
CA GLU A 94 -19.80 13.08 23.31
C GLU A 94 -21.01 13.48 24.16
N ARG A 95 -21.84 12.52 24.60
CA ARG A 95 -22.97 12.80 25.50
C ARG A 95 -22.52 13.26 26.87
N MET A 96 -21.52 12.58 27.46
CA MET A 96 -20.99 12.94 28.78
C MET A 96 -20.33 14.32 28.78
N ASN A 97 -19.64 14.68 27.69
CA ASN A 97 -18.95 15.96 27.54
C ASN A 97 -19.89 17.17 27.57
N LEU A 98 -21.20 16.97 27.35
CA LEU A 98 -22.21 18.03 27.49
C LEU A 98 -22.54 18.36 28.95
N LEU A 99 -22.27 17.42 29.87
CA LEU A 99 -22.72 17.47 31.27
C LEU A 99 -21.57 17.49 32.27
N THR A 100 -20.35 17.16 31.83
CA THR A 100 -19.20 17.02 32.72
C THR A 100 -17.91 17.44 32.04
N ASP A 101 -17.03 18.08 32.81
CA ASP A 101 -15.68 18.48 32.36
C ASP A 101 -14.65 17.35 32.50
N ARG A 102 -15.02 16.22 33.12
CA ARG A 102 -14.12 15.07 33.39
C ARG A 102 -14.82 13.73 33.25
N TYR A 103 -14.20 12.80 32.52
CA TYR A 103 -14.73 11.46 32.35
C TYR A 103 -14.53 10.59 33.61
N PRO A 104 -15.50 9.76 34.02
CA PRO A 104 -15.33 8.80 35.10
C PRO A 104 -14.18 7.82 34.83
N TYR A 105 -13.43 7.43 35.85
CA TYR A 105 -12.28 6.54 35.70
C TYR A 105 -12.65 5.20 35.04
N ALA A 106 -13.77 4.59 35.45
CA ALA A 106 -14.25 3.33 34.85
C ALA A 106 -14.51 3.45 33.34
N PHE A 107 -14.95 4.63 32.86
CA PHE A 107 -15.12 4.89 31.44
C PHE A 107 -13.75 5.01 30.74
N GLN A 108 -12.81 5.73 31.34
CA GLN A 108 -11.45 5.88 30.82
C GLN A 108 -10.74 4.52 30.70
N GLU A 109 -10.86 3.67 31.72
CA GLU A 109 -10.32 2.31 31.74
C GLU A 109 -10.89 1.47 30.59
N LYS A 110 -12.23 1.47 30.42
CA LYS A 110 -12.90 0.74 29.33
C LYS A 110 -12.46 1.24 27.96
N TYR A 111 -12.34 2.56 27.79
CA TYR A 111 -11.89 3.17 26.55
C TYR A 111 -10.44 2.80 26.23
N ALA A 112 -9.56 2.91 27.22
CA ALA A 112 -8.14 2.55 27.10
C ALA A 112 -7.97 1.08 26.72
N GLN A 113 -8.74 0.17 27.34
CA GLN A 113 -8.70 -1.25 27.03
C GLN A 113 -9.03 -1.53 25.56
N VAL A 114 -10.10 -0.95 25.03
CA VAL A 114 -10.48 -1.11 23.61
C VAL A 114 -9.38 -0.62 22.66
N VAL A 115 -8.72 0.50 23.00
CA VAL A 115 -7.61 1.04 22.21
C VAL A 115 -6.38 0.12 22.24
N VAL A 116 -6.03 -0.43 23.41
CA VAL A 116 -4.93 -1.38 23.57
C VAL A 116 -5.21 -2.69 22.83
N ASP A 117 -6.45 -3.18 22.89
CA ASP A 117 -6.88 -4.37 22.17
C ASP A 117 -6.80 -4.17 20.65
N LEU A 118 -7.23 -3.00 20.16
CA LEU A 118 -7.08 -2.62 18.74
C LEU A 118 -5.61 -2.56 18.31
N GLU A 119 -4.72 -2.01 19.14
CA GLU A 119 -3.29 -1.97 18.85
C GLU A 119 -2.69 -3.39 18.79
N THR A 120 -3.02 -4.23 19.75
CA THR A 120 -2.57 -5.64 19.81
C THR A 120 -3.06 -6.41 18.59
N LEU A 121 -4.33 -6.22 18.22
CA LEU A 121 -4.93 -6.84 17.05
C LEU A 121 -4.25 -6.39 15.76
N ASN A 122 -3.92 -5.10 15.63
CA ASN A 122 -3.17 -4.57 14.50
C ASN A 122 -1.78 -5.21 14.39
N LYS A 123 -1.06 -5.37 15.50
CA LYS A 123 0.25 -6.06 15.51
C LYS A 123 0.12 -7.51 15.04
N GLN A 124 -0.90 -8.23 15.52
CA GLN A 124 -1.16 -9.60 15.09
C GLN A 124 -1.51 -9.69 13.60
N MET A 125 -2.38 -8.80 13.10
CA MET A 125 -2.73 -8.74 11.67
C MET A 125 -1.51 -8.46 10.79
N SER A 126 -0.65 -7.52 11.19
CA SER A 126 0.60 -7.22 10.47
C SER A 126 1.52 -8.44 10.41
N ALA A 127 1.66 -9.21 11.50
CA ALA A 127 2.46 -10.44 11.50
C ALA A 127 1.93 -11.49 10.50
N TYR A 128 0.61 -11.70 10.45
CA TYR A 128 0.01 -12.63 9.47
C TYR A 128 0.16 -12.12 8.03
N LEU A 129 -0.02 -10.82 7.79
CA LEU A 129 0.18 -10.22 6.46
C LEU A 129 1.62 -10.36 5.98
N THR A 130 2.61 -10.15 6.86
CA THR A 130 4.02 -10.38 6.55
C THR A 130 4.27 -11.84 6.18
N GLY A 131 3.77 -12.79 6.98
CA GLY A 131 3.92 -14.22 6.68
C GLY A 131 3.24 -14.64 5.36
N ILE A 132 2.05 -14.09 5.06
CA ILE A 132 1.38 -14.31 3.77
C ILE A 132 2.19 -13.73 2.61
N ASN A 133 2.80 -12.56 2.78
CA ASN A 133 3.65 -11.95 1.76
C ASN A 133 4.92 -12.77 1.50
N GLU A 134 5.52 -13.37 2.53
CA GLU A 134 6.63 -14.31 2.38
C GLU A 134 6.21 -15.53 1.54
N TYR A 135 5.04 -16.12 1.83
CA TYR A 135 4.49 -17.21 1.01
C TYR A 135 4.18 -16.76 -0.41
N ASN A 136 3.62 -15.57 -0.62
CA ASN A 136 3.40 -15.04 -1.96
C ASN A 136 4.72 -14.90 -2.74
N ALA A 137 5.79 -14.41 -2.10
CA ALA A 137 7.10 -14.30 -2.74
C ALA A 137 7.69 -15.67 -3.14
N MET A 138 7.43 -16.72 -2.35
CA MET A 138 7.84 -18.10 -2.66
C MET A 138 6.95 -18.78 -3.70
N LEU A 139 5.66 -18.46 -3.73
CA LEU A 139 4.67 -19.09 -4.60
C LEU A 139 4.57 -18.42 -5.97
N LEU A 140 4.80 -17.10 -6.06
CA LEU A 140 4.79 -16.34 -7.32
C LEU A 140 5.65 -17.00 -8.42
N PRO A 141 6.91 -17.40 -8.18
CA PRO A 141 7.72 -18.11 -9.17
C PRO A 141 7.16 -19.46 -9.64
N HIS A 142 6.28 -20.07 -8.85
CA HIS A 142 5.69 -21.40 -9.12
C HIS A 142 4.24 -21.34 -9.62
N LEU A 143 3.54 -20.21 -9.42
CA LEU A 143 2.14 -20.00 -9.80
C LEU A 143 1.98 -19.21 -11.10
N SER A 144 3.02 -18.52 -11.58
CA SER A 144 2.94 -17.73 -12.80
C SER A 144 4.01 -18.11 -13.81
N GLU A 145 3.58 -18.42 -15.03
CA GLU A 145 4.39 -18.24 -16.26
C GLU A 145 4.85 -16.78 -16.46
N VAL A 146 4.40 -15.86 -15.60
CA VAL A 146 4.73 -14.43 -15.61
C VAL A 146 5.68 -14.16 -14.45
N THR A 147 6.99 -14.19 -14.74
CA THR A 147 8.05 -13.76 -13.83
C THR A 147 7.88 -12.29 -13.43
N VAL A 148 8.58 -11.82 -12.39
CA VAL A 148 8.65 -10.40 -11.98
C VAL A 148 8.99 -9.47 -13.17
N THR A 149 9.69 -9.98 -14.18
CA THR A 149 10.01 -9.29 -15.45
C THR A 149 8.83 -9.15 -16.41
N ALA A 150 7.79 -9.97 -16.30
CA ALA A 150 6.63 -9.96 -17.18
C ALA A 150 5.44 -9.17 -16.61
N ARG A 151 5.50 -8.75 -15.34
CA ARG A 151 4.52 -7.85 -14.72
C ARG A 151 4.43 -6.47 -15.42
N PRO A 152 5.55 -5.78 -15.71
CA PRO A 152 5.50 -4.51 -16.45
C PRO A 152 4.83 -4.65 -17.81
N GLU A 153 5.15 -5.72 -18.54
CA GLU A 153 4.58 -6.02 -19.87
C GLU A 153 3.09 -6.42 -19.80
N ALA A 154 2.68 -7.16 -18.78
CA ALA A 154 1.27 -7.47 -18.55
C ALA A 154 0.46 -6.20 -18.24
N LEU A 155 1.00 -5.31 -17.39
CA LEU A 155 0.39 -4.02 -17.10
C LEU A 155 0.28 -3.16 -18.37
N ARG A 156 1.35 -3.09 -19.15
CA ARG A 156 1.39 -2.38 -20.44
C ARG A 156 0.27 -2.86 -21.37
N LYS A 157 0.12 -4.18 -21.56
CA LYS A 157 -0.94 -4.79 -22.39
C LYS A 157 -2.35 -4.50 -21.86
N LEU A 158 -2.54 -4.55 -20.55
CA LEU A 158 -3.82 -4.23 -19.91
C LEU A 158 -4.19 -2.76 -20.16
N CYS A 159 -3.28 -1.83 -19.88
CA CYS A 159 -3.47 -0.41 -20.11
C CYS A 159 -3.75 -0.11 -21.58
N HIS A 160 -3.05 -0.78 -22.50
CA HIS A 160 -3.31 -0.63 -23.94
C HIS A 160 -4.71 -1.13 -24.32
N THR A 161 -5.14 -2.29 -23.80
CA THR A 161 -6.48 -2.83 -24.05
C THR A 161 -7.58 -1.88 -23.56
N HIS A 162 -7.42 -1.32 -22.36
CA HIS A 162 -8.35 -0.30 -21.84
C HIS A 162 -8.33 0.98 -22.67
N ALA A 163 -7.15 1.43 -23.11
CA ALA A 163 -7.05 2.60 -23.96
C ALA A 163 -7.81 2.42 -25.28
N VAL A 164 -7.69 1.25 -25.93
CA VAL A 164 -8.47 0.94 -27.14
C VAL A 164 -9.97 1.06 -26.89
N GLN A 165 -10.46 0.54 -25.76
CA GLN A 165 -11.87 0.62 -25.40
C GLN A 165 -12.34 2.06 -25.16
N ILE A 166 -11.56 2.85 -24.40
CA ILE A 166 -11.86 4.26 -24.11
C ILE A 166 -11.89 5.07 -25.40
N VAL A 167 -10.86 4.95 -26.24
CA VAL A 167 -10.77 5.71 -27.49
C VAL A 167 -11.89 5.29 -28.45
N LYS A 168 -12.20 3.99 -28.55
CA LYS A 168 -13.33 3.52 -29.36
C LYS A 168 -14.66 4.09 -28.88
N HIS A 169 -14.89 4.14 -27.57
CA HIS A 169 -16.11 4.70 -27.00
C HIS A 169 -16.22 6.21 -27.24
N CYS A 170 -15.15 6.98 -26.97
CA CYS A 170 -15.13 8.42 -27.21
C CYS A 170 -15.25 8.78 -28.69
N ASN A 171 -14.71 7.95 -29.59
CA ASN A 171 -14.77 8.22 -31.03
C ASN A 171 -16.17 8.02 -31.62
N GLN A 172 -17.11 7.37 -30.91
CA GLN A 172 -18.52 7.28 -31.32
C GLN A 172 -19.18 8.66 -31.45
N GLY A 173 -18.66 9.69 -30.78
CA GLY A 173 -19.14 11.07 -30.88
C GLY A 173 -18.26 12.03 -31.68
N LEU A 174 -17.04 11.62 -32.07
CA LEU A 174 -16.03 12.53 -32.67
C LEU A 174 -15.73 12.22 -34.15
N ASN A 175 -16.18 11.07 -34.67
CA ASN A 175 -16.02 10.64 -36.07
C ASN A 175 -14.59 10.77 -36.64
N VAL A 176 -13.55 10.60 -35.82
CA VAL A 176 -12.16 10.61 -36.29
C VAL A 176 -11.89 9.34 -37.10
N GLN A 177 -11.61 9.50 -38.39
CA GLN A 177 -11.39 8.37 -39.32
C GLN A 177 -9.91 8.09 -39.62
N SER A 178 -9.01 9.00 -39.23
CA SER A 178 -7.57 8.83 -39.45
C SER A 178 -7.02 7.71 -38.56
N ARG A 179 -6.64 6.59 -39.17
CA ARG A 179 -6.03 5.45 -38.47
C ARG A 179 -4.79 5.85 -37.65
N LYS A 180 -3.91 6.67 -38.23
CA LYS A 180 -2.69 7.15 -37.54
C LYS A 180 -3.01 8.00 -36.32
N SER A 181 -4.05 8.82 -36.41
CA SER A 181 -4.52 9.63 -35.27
C SER A 181 -5.12 8.74 -34.19
N PHE A 182 -5.88 7.70 -34.56
CA PHE A 182 -6.46 6.74 -33.62
C PHE A 182 -5.38 5.95 -32.87
N GLU A 183 -4.35 5.46 -33.58
CA GLU A 183 -3.22 4.74 -32.99
C GLU A 183 -2.42 5.63 -32.03
N LEU A 184 -2.16 6.89 -32.41
CA LEU A 184 -1.46 7.85 -31.55
C LEU A 184 -2.27 8.18 -30.28
N ILE A 185 -3.56 8.51 -30.41
CA ILE A 185 -4.42 8.83 -29.27
C ILE A 185 -4.54 7.63 -28.33
N THR A 186 -4.65 6.42 -28.88
CA THR A 186 -4.67 5.17 -28.11
C THR A 186 -3.38 4.98 -27.35
N SER A 187 -2.23 5.19 -28.00
CA SER A 187 -0.91 5.02 -27.37
C SER A 187 -0.69 6.05 -26.24
N LEU A 188 -1.08 7.31 -26.45
CA LEU A 188 -1.05 8.35 -25.41
C LEU A 188 -1.99 8.05 -24.25
N THR A 189 -3.20 7.56 -24.54
CA THR A 189 -4.17 7.16 -23.50
C THR A 189 -3.63 5.98 -22.69
N ALA A 190 -3.01 5.00 -23.35
CA ALA A 190 -2.37 3.86 -22.69
C ALA A 190 -1.23 4.32 -21.77
N LEU A 191 -0.40 5.26 -22.23
CA LEU A 191 0.68 5.84 -21.43
C LEU A 191 0.14 6.52 -20.16
N LEU A 192 -0.92 7.32 -20.28
CA LEU A 192 -1.55 7.95 -19.11
C LEU A 192 -2.15 6.93 -18.13
N LEU A 193 -2.74 5.84 -18.63
CA LEU A 193 -3.25 4.75 -17.79
C LEU A 193 -2.12 3.98 -17.08
N GLN A 194 -0.98 3.79 -17.74
CA GLN A 194 0.21 3.21 -17.12
C GLN A 194 0.71 4.10 -15.98
N VAL A 195 0.89 5.40 -16.23
CA VAL A 195 1.30 6.37 -15.20
C VAL A 195 0.35 6.36 -14.01
N ARG A 196 -0.97 6.38 -14.26
CA ARG A 196 -1.98 6.30 -13.19
C ARG A 196 -1.84 5.01 -12.38
N SER A 197 -1.69 3.87 -13.06
CA SER A 197 -1.59 2.57 -12.41
C SER A 197 -0.33 2.50 -11.55
N LEU A 198 0.81 2.96 -12.08
CA LEU A 198 2.08 2.99 -11.36
C LEU A 198 2.07 3.96 -10.17
N GLY A 199 1.33 5.07 -10.25
CA GLY A 199 1.16 6.01 -9.14
C GLY A 199 0.34 5.47 -7.97
N GLN A 200 -0.39 4.36 -8.14
CA GLN A 200 -1.24 3.75 -7.10
C GLN A 200 -0.56 2.60 -6.35
N GLN A 201 0.64 2.18 -6.76
CA GLN A 201 1.32 0.99 -6.22
C GLN A 201 2.82 1.27 -6.08
N ARG A 202 3.55 0.37 -5.40
CA ARG A 202 5.01 0.46 -5.35
C ARG A 202 5.57 0.22 -6.76
N CYS A 203 6.17 1.26 -7.33
CA CYS A 203 6.80 1.23 -8.64
C CYS A 203 8.21 0.61 -8.54
N THR A 204 8.57 -0.25 -9.50
CA THR A 204 9.90 -0.86 -9.60
C THR A 204 10.71 -0.24 -10.75
N ALA A 205 12.03 -0.46 -10.75
CA ALA A 205 12.89 0.00 -11.85
C ALA A 205 12.51 -0.62 -13.21
N PHE A 206 12.00 -1.86 -13.21
CA PHE A 206 11.52 -2.51 -14.42
C PHE A 206 10.24 -1.85 -14.95
N ASP A 207 9.32 -1.46 -14.07
CA ASP A 207 8.10 -0.72 -14.47
C ASP A 207 8.45 0.61 -15.14
N LEU A 208 9.43 1.32 -14.59
CA LEU A 208 9.92 2.58 -15.16
C LEU A 208 10.63 2.39 -16.50
N HIS A 209 11.37 1.30 -16.66
CA HIS A 209 11.98 0.94 -17.93
C HIS A 209 10.92 0.72 -19.02
N THR A 210 9.91 -0.10 -18.75
CA THR A 210 8.80 -0.36 -19.68
C THR A 210 7.98 0.89 -19.99
N LEU A 211 7.84 1.81 -19.02
CA LEU A 211 7.23 3.12 -19.26
C LEU A 211 8.07 3.97 -20.23
N SER A 212 9.39 3.97 -20.10
CA SER A 212 10.31 4.64 -21.02
C SER A 212 10.27 4.03 -22.42
N GLU A 213 10.14 2.71 -22.54
CA GLU A 213 9.97 2.03 -23.84
C GLU A 213 8.65 2.44 -24.52
N SER A 214 7.56 2.49 -23.76
CA SER A 214 6.26 2.97 -24.27
C SER A 214 6.34 4.41 -24.79
N LEU A 215 7.08 5.29 -24.09
CA LEU A 215 7.31 6.66 -24.54
C LEU A 215 8.13 6.71 -25.84
N SER A 216 9.17 5.89 -25.94
CA SER A 216 10.02 5.79 -27.14
C SER A 216 9.22 5.30 -28.37
N GLU A 217 8.35 4.30 -28.19
CA GLU A 217 7.49 3.83 -29.27
C GLU A 217 6.49 4.87 -29.74
N ILE A 218 5.93 5.67 -28.83
CA ILE A 218 5.05 6.79 -29.21
C ILE A 218 5.84 7.80 -30.04
N ARG A 219 7.07 8.13 -29.63
CA ARG A 219 7.95 9.04 -30.38
C ARG A 219 8.19 8.56 -31.81
N MET A 220 8.34 7.25 -32.03
CA MET A 220 8.51 6.67 -33.37
C MET A 220 7.28 6.85 -34.28
N GLN A 221 6.09 7.06 -33.71
CA GLN A 221 4.86 7.34 -34.47
C GLN A 221 4.74 8.81 -34.88
N ILE A 222 5.54 9.71 -34.30
CA ILE A 222 5.47 11.16 -34.54
C ILE A 222 6.28 11.55 -35.77
N ALA A 223 5.67 12.34 -36.66
CA ALA A 223 6.37 12.90 -37.81
C ALA A 223 7.49 13.87 -37.36
N PRO A 224 8.66 13.93 -38.02
CA PRO A 224 9.80 14.76 -37.61
C PRO A 224 9.45 16.24 -37.39
N LYS A 225 8.56 16.79 -38.23
CA LYS A 225 8.06 18.17 -38.11
C LYS A 225 7.32 18.47 -36.79
N ASN A 226 6.80 17.45 -36.12
CA ASN A 226 6.06 17.56 -34.86
C ASN A 226 6.90 17.11 -33.66
N ALA A 227 8.15 16.70 -33.86
CA ALA A 227 9.00 16.15 -32.80
C ALA A 227 9.25 17.17 -31.68
N ALA A 228 9.49 18.44 -32.02
CA ALA A 228 9.66 19.51 -31.03
C ALA A 228 8.41 19.68 -30.15
N SER A 229 7.22 19.72 -30.76
CA SER A 229 5.96 19.82 -30.03
C SER A 229 5.73 18.60 -29.12
N PHE A 230 6.05 17.39 -29.57
CA PHE A 230 5.95 16.19 -28.73
C PHE A 230 6.94 16.22 -27.55
N GLN A 231 8.18 16.65 -27.80
CA GLN A 231 9.19 16.80 -26.77
C GLN A 231 8.72 17.76 -25.67
N ASP A 232 8.28 18.96 -26.05
CA ASP A 232 7.92 20.02 -25.09
C ASP A 232 6.67 19.66 -24.29
N ASN A 233 5.66 19.08 -24.95
CA ASN A 233 4.37 18.83 -24.32
C ASN A 233 4.28 17.45 -23.62
N VAL A 234 5.08 16.47 -24.02
CA VAL A 234 4.97 15.09 -23.51
C VAL A 234 6.26 14.60 -22.87
N GLU A 235 7.39 14.62 -23.57
CA GLU A 235 8.63 13.99 -23.06
C GLU A 235 9.16 14.68 -21.80
N ILE A 236 9.15 16.02 -21.75
CA ILE A 236 9.60 16.77 -20.57
C ILE A 236 8.76 16.39 -19.35
N HIS A 237 7.43 16.35 -19.50
CA HIS A 237 6.50 16.03 -18.43
C HIS A 237 6.64 14.57 -17.98
N MET A 238 6.84 13.64 -18.91
CA MET A 238 7.10 12.23 -18.58
C MET A 238 8.43 12.03 -17.85
N LYS A 239 9.48 12.75 -18.22
CA LYS A 239 10.76 12.72 -17.48
C LYS A 239 10.60 13.22 -16.05
N GLN A 240 9.84 14.29 -15.84
CA GLN A 240 9.52 14.79 -14.50
C GLN A 240 8.77 13.74 -13.68
N ILE A 241 7.72 13.12 -14.26
CA ILE A 241 6.95 12.06 -13.62
C ILE A 241 7.82 10.85 -13.28
N HIS A 242 8.67 10.41 -14.20
CA HIS A 242 9.62 9.32 -13.98
C HIS A 242 10.56 9.63 -12.80
N ASN A 243 11.09 10.85 -12.70
CA ASN A 243 11.93 11.27 -11.60
C ASN A 243 11.17 11.34 -10.26
N MET A 244 9.92 11.80 -10.26
CA MET A 244 9.06 11.79 -9.07
C MET A 244 8.79 10.36 -8.57
N MET A 245 8.54 9.43 -9.49
CA MET A 245 8.31 8.02 -9.16
C MET A 245 9.57 7.34 -8.60
N LEU A 246 10.76 7.65 -9.13
CA LEU A 246 12.04 7.20 -8.57
C LEU A 246 12.26 7.69 -7.14
N GLN A 247 12.03 8.98 -6.89
CA GLN A 247 12.23 9.58 -5.55
C GLN A 247 11.23 9.01 -4.53
N SER A 248 9.99 8.76 -4.95
CA SER A 248 8.96 8.16 -4.11
C SER A 248 9.29 6.70 -3.74
N GLY A 249 9.90 5.95 -4.65
CA GLY A 249 10.35 4.56 -4.40
C GLY A 249 11.60 4.44 -3.53
N ALA A 250 12.46 5.47 -3.51
CA ALA A 250 13.69 5.51 -2.71
C ALA A 250 13.46 5.94 -1.24
N SER A 251 12.29 6.53 -0.94
CA SER A 251 11.95 7.07 0.37
C SER A 251 11.19 6.09 1.29
N SER A 252 11.14 4.79 0.92
CA SER A 252 10.38 3.73 1.62
C SER A 252 11.27 2.62 2.16
#